data_AF-A0A3D2AQI1-F1
#
_entry.id   AF-A0A3D2AQI1-F1
#
_cell.length_a   1.000
_cell.length_b   1.000
_cell.length_c   1.000
_cell.angle_alpha   90.00
_cell.angle_beta   90.00
_cell.angle_gamma   90.00
#
_symmetry.space_group_name_H-M   'P 1'
#
loop_
_entity.id
_entity.type
_entity.pdbx_description
1 polymer ?
#
loop_
_entity_poly.entity_id
_entity_poly.type
_entity_poly.pdbx_seq_one_letter_code
_entity_poly.pdbx_strand_id
1 'polypeptide(L)'
;MKEIIQSPKQFNLQHGQFDSLDDWTPYKTDEQPLILARRASPGTLMPSQELRGVGVMRQLPPERFESTNSQRYMRDIIARTGISSASYDLDIDERMFSTLQLGRVAEGQRAPESELRYTSPEEFAARTDAYFAGAEVAGANRVTALKGGDRELAFDFRRKAGRHIGNAALSTLVYDMPGRMEHLHPVDVQLMVRERTLTLLGEVAEYAHDIGARPSVAQLVEPDSPVAVDIRRHAPRDVRRAYEATAKQFPRQRVA
;
A
#
# COMPACT_ATOMS: atom_id res chain seq x y z
N MET A 1 4.12 48.05 0.77
CA MET A 1 4.72 46.94 0.00
C MET A 1 4.38 45.66 0.72
N LYS A 2 3.52 44.81 0.14
CA LYS A 2 3.24 43.46 0.67
C LYS A 2 3.85 42.49 -0.31
N GLU A 3 4.87 41.77 0.14
CA GLU A 3 5.46 40.66 -0.61
C GLU A 3 4.40 39.57 -0.79
N ILE A 4 4.09 39.27 -2.05
CA ILE A 4 3.26 38.15 -2.44
C ILE A 4 4.17 36.92 -2.35
N ILE A 5 4.06 36.18 -1.25
CA ILE A 5 4.66 34.86 -1.13
C ILE A 5 4.01 33.99 -2.21
N GLN A 6 4.78 33.66 -3.25
CA GLN A 6 4.32 32.73 -4.28
C GLN A 6 4.10 31.36 -3.64
N SER A 7 2.84 30.93 -3.64
CA SER A 7 2.45 29.56 -3.32
C SER A 7 3.31 28.57 -4.12
N PRO A 8 3.84 27.50 -3.51
CA PRO A 8 4.53 26.46 -4.26
C PRO A 8 3.57 25.89 -5.29
N LYS A 9 4.01 25.86 -6.56
CA LYS A 9 3.28 25.33 -7.73
C LYS A 9 2.43 24.13 -7.31
N GLN A 10 1.12 24.31 -7.32
CA GLN A 10 0.16 23.23 -7.11
C GLN A 10 0.50 22.13 -8.12
N PHE A 11 0.91 20.96 -7.61
CA PHE A 11 1.03 19.76 -8.42
C PHE A 11 -0.37 19.42 -8.92
N ASN A 12 -0.65 19.82 -10.15
CA ASN A 12 -1.92 19.59 -10.79
C ASN A 12 -1.99 18.11 -11.19
N LEU A 13 -2.44 17.25 -10.27
CA LEU A 13 -2.76 15.85 -10.54
C LEU A 13 -4.09 15.68 -11.30
N GLN A 14 -4.69 16.79 -11.74
CA GLN A 14 -5.92 16.78 -12.51
C GLN A 14 -5.61 16.59 -14.00
N HIS A 15 -6.16 15.51 -14.56
CA HIS A 15 -6.53 15.37 -15.98
C HIS A 15 -5.43 14.98 -17.00
N GLY A 16 -4.50 14.07 -16.66
CA GLY A 16 -3.56 13.55 -17.66
C GLY A 16 -3.28 12.04 -17.67
N GLN A 17 -3.63 11.29 -16.63
CA GLN A 17 -3.18 9.88 -16.48
C GLN A 17 -4.23 8.82 -16.76
N PHE A 18 -5.43 9.18 -17.22
CA PHE A 18 -6.54 8.24 -17.38
C PHE A 18 -7.29 8.30 -18.73
N ASP A 19 -6.86 9.14 -19.67
CA ASP A 19 -7.64 9.37 -20.90
C ASP A 19 -7.29 8.42 -22.05
N SER A 20 -6.24 7.60 -21.93
CA SER A 20 -5.91 6.60 -22.94
C SER A 20 -5.96 5.19 -22.34
N LEU A 21 -6.84 4.36 -22.91
CA LEU A 21 -6.79 2.90 -22.77
C LEU A 21 -5.62 2.29 -23.59
N ASP A 22 -4.84 3.14 -24.27
CA ASP A 22 -3.82 2.75 -25.24
C ASP A 22 -2.46 2.43 -24.60
N ASP A 23 -2.21 2.91 -23.37
CA ASP A 23 -0.96 2.63 -22.64
C ASP A 23 -1.01 1.33 -21.82
N TRP A 24 -2.13 0.59 -21.86
CA TRP A 24 -2.27 -0.70 -21.21
C TRP A 24 -1.66 -1.81 -22.09
N THR A 25 -0.41 -2.18 -21.81
CA THR A 25 0.23 -3.33 -22.48
C THR A 25 0.17 -4.56 -21.55
N PRO A 26 -0.78 -5.50 -21.72
CA PRO A 26 -0.81 -6.71 -20.91
C PRO A 26 0.33 -7.65 -21.29
N TYR A 27 0.83 -8.43 -20.32
CA TYR A 27 1.64 -9.61 -20.60
C TYR A 27 0.86 -10.61 -21.48
N LYS A 28 1.55 -11.17 -22.50
CA LYS A 28 1.01 -12.13 -23.48
C LYS A 28 0.31 -13.29 -22.78
N THR A 29 -1.02 -13.29 -22.81
CA THR A 29 -1.86 -14.46 -22.60
C THR A 29 -2.74 -14.58 -23.84
N ASP A 30 -2.89 -15.79 -24.37
CA ASP A 30 -3.62 -16.01 -25.63
C ASP A 30 -5.12 -16.31 -25.39
N GLU A 31 -5.57 -16.21 -24.14
CA GLU A 31 -6.95 -16.53 -23.75
C GLU A 31 -7.86 -15.29 -23.75
N GLN A 32 -8.64 -15.13 -24.83
CA GLN A 32 -9.63 -14.06 -25.01
C GLN A 32 -10.57 -13.82 -23.80
N PRO A 33 -11.08 -14.84 -23.08
CA PRO A 33 -11.92 -14.63 -21.90
C PRO A 33 -11.18 -13.94 -20.75
N LEU A 34 -9.91 -14.26 -20.55
CA LEU A 34 -9.06 -13.61 -19.54
C LEU A 34 -8.74 -12.17 -19.95
N ILE A 35 -8.48 -11.92 -21.23
CA ILE A 35 -8.27 -10.56 -21.75
C ILE A 35 -9.54 -9.71 -21.56
N LEU A 36 -10.72 -10.25 -21.87
CA LEU A 36 -12.00 -9.55 -21.71
C LEU A 36 -12.37 -9.33 -20.23
N ALA A 37 -12.15 -10.31 -19.35
CA ALA A 37 -12.32 -10.14 -17.91
C ALA A 37 -11.37 -9.08 -17.34
N ARG A 38 -10.12 -9.01 -17.83
CA ARG A 38 -9.12 -8.00 -17.45
C ARG A 38 -9.45 -6.61 -18.02
N ARG A 39 -9.99 -6.52 -19.23
CA ARG A 39 -10.47 -5.27 -19.85
C ARG A 39 -11.75 -4.74 -19.18
N ALA A 40 -12.62 -5.63 -18.71
CA ALA A 40 -13.81 -5.28 -17.93
C ALA A 40 -13.50 -4.96 -16.46
N SER A 41 -12.27 -5.20 -16.01
CA SER A 41 -11.81 -4.96 -14.64
C SER A 41 -10.38 -4.43 -14.64
N PRO A 42 -10.19 -3.16 -15.06
CA PRO A 42 -8.89 -2.53 -15.18
C PRO A 42 -8.31 -2.32 -13.78
N GLY A 43 -7.51 -3.27 -13.28
CA GLY A 43 -6.91 -3.15 -11.96
C GLY A 43 -7.92 -2.95 -10.82
N THR A 44 -9.19 -3.34 -11.01
CA THR A 44 -10.17 -3.29 -9.93
C THR A 44 -9.71 -4.26 -8.86
N LEU A 45 -9.27 -3.69 -7.73
CA LEU A 45 -9.16 -4.37 -6.45
C LEU A 45 -10.48 -5.10 -6.20
N MET A 46 -10.62 -6.35 -6.65
CA MET A 46 -11.74 -7.16 -6.22
C MET A 46 -11.64 -7.18 -4.70
N PRO A 47 -12.68 -6.81 -3.95
CA PRO A 47 -12.58 -6.71 -2.49
C PRO A 47 -12.04 -7.99 -1.84
N SER A 48 -12.33 -9.15 -2.45
CA SER A 48 -11.81 -10.45 -2.05
C SER A 48 -10.33 -10.68 -2.40
N GLN A 49 -9.81 -10.08 -3.47
CA GLN A 49 -8.37 -10.13 -3.80
C GLN A 49 -7.59 -9.17 -2.93
N GLU A 50 -8.10 -7.97 -2.69
CA GLU A 50 -7.49 -7.00 -1.78
C GLU A 50 -7.38 -7.59 -0.37
N LEU A 51 -8.48 -8.11 0.18
CA LEU A 51 -8.48 -8.77 1.50
C LEU A 51 -7.43 -9.88 1.60
N ARG A 52 -7.34 -10.73 0.58
CA ARG A 52 -6.32 -11.80 0.56
C ARG A 52 -4.90 -11.24 0.41
N GLY A 53 -4.72 -10.18 -0.38
CA GLY A 53 -3.44 -9.50 -0.56
C GLY A 53 -2.94 -8.85 0.73
N VAL A 54 -3.85 -8.27 1.53
CA VAL A 54 -3.54 -7.79 2.88
C VAL A 54 -3.03 -8.94 3.74
N GLY A 55 -3.68 -10.10 3.68
CA GLY A 55 -3.22 -11.32 4.35
C GLY A 55 -1.82 -11.77 3.91
N VAL A 56 -1.49 -11.65 2.62
CA VAL A 56 -0.13 -11.93 2.12
C VAL A 56 0.89 -10.96 2.72
N MET A 57 0.60 -9.66 2.74
CA MET A 57 1.50 -8.66 3.34
C MET A 57 1.74 -8.90 4.83
N ARG A 58 0.66 -9.16 5.58
CA ARG A 58 0.72 -9.40 7.02
C ARG A 58 1.57 -10.62 7.38
N GLN A 59 1.59 -11.64 6.54
CA GLN A 59 2.40 -12.85 6.73
C GLN A 59 3.86 -12.72 6.24
N LEU A 60 4.19 -11.63 5.55
CA LEU A 60 5.53 -11.32 5.05
C LEU A 60 6.06 -10.02 5.67
N PRO A 61 6.06 -9.88 7.02
CA PRO A 61 6.63 -8.71 7.65
C PRO A 61 8.13 -8.66 7.32
N PRO A 62 8.72 -7.48 7.04
CA PRO A 62 10.13 -7.37 6.68
C PRO A 62 11.06 -8.05 7.68
N GLU A 63 10.72 -8.03 8.96
CA GLU A 63 11.50 -8.58 10.08
C GLU A 63 11.69 -10.10 9.99
N ARG A 64 10.86 -10.77 9.19
CA ARG A 64 10.99 -12.21 8.90
C ARG A 64 12.27 -12.55 8.14
N PHE A 65 12.88 -11.57 7.48
CA PHE A 65 14.05 -11.79 6.63
C PHE A 65 15.33 -11.35 7.35
N GLU A 66 16.36 -12.20 7.31
CA GLU A 66 17.66 -11.91 7.95
C GLU A 66 18.49 -10.89 7.16
N SER A 67 18.39 -10.92 5.83
CA SER A 67 19.16 -10.04 4.95
C SER A 67 18.55 -8.64 4.86
N THR A 68 19.35 -7.60 5.08
CA THR A 68 18.93 -6.20 4.91
C THR A 68 18.38 -5.91 3.51
N ASN A 69 18.88 -6.58 2.47
CA ASN A 69 18.37 -6.42 1.11
C ASN A 69 16.94 -6.99 0.98
N SER A 70 16.70 -8.16 1.58
CA SER A 70 15.38 -8.80 1.62
C SER A 70 14.37 -7.99 2.42
N GLN A 71 14.78 -7.47 3.58
CA GLN A 71 13.97 -6.56 4.38
C GLN A 71 13.58 -5.31 3.58
N ARG A 72 14.56 -4.67 2.92
CA ARG A 72 14.32 -3.48 2.09
C ARG A 72 13.35 -3.78 0.96
N TYR A 73 13.60 -4.83 0.18
CA TYR A 73 12.74 -5.21 -0.93
C TYR A 73 11.29 -5.44 -0.48
N MET A 74 11.08 -6.14 0.64
CA MET A 74 9.73 -6.39 1.14
C MET A 74 9.06 -5.11 1.65
N ARG A 75 9.80 -4.21 2.30
CA ARG A 75 9.28 -2.89 2.70
C ARG A 75 8.82 -2.11 1.47
N ASP A 76 9.64 -2.05 0.42
CA ASP A 76 9.32 -1.30 -0.79
C ASP A 76 8.07 -1.86 -1.48
N ILE A 77 7.96 -3.20 -1.59
CA ILE A 77 6.78 -3.84 -2.16
C ILE A 77 5.53 -3.53 -1.34
N ILE A 78 5.56 -3.71 -0.01
CA ILE A 78 4.41 -3.41 0.88
C ILE A 78 4.02 -1.94 0.76
N ALA A 79 5.00 -1.06 0.83
CA ALA A 79 4.77 0.38 0.86
C ALA A 79 4.17 0.86 -0.47
N ARG A 80 4.72 0.45 -1.61
CA ARG A 80 4.26 0.86 -2.94
C ARG A 80 2.85 0.33 -3.26
N THR A 81 2.63 -0.95 -3.02
CA THR A 81 1.32 -1.58 -3.29
C THR A 81 0.25 -1.11 -2.31
N GLY A 82 0.60 -0.87 -1.04
CA GLY A 82 -0.33 -0.40 -0.02
C GLY A 82 -0.73 1.06 -0.20
N ILE A 83 0.22 1.99 -0.40
CA ILE A 83 -0.10 3.40 -0.67
C ILE A 83 -0.93 3.56 -1.93
N SER A 84 -0.55 2.86 -3.00
CA SER A 84 -1.31 2.90 -4.25
C SER A 84 -2.74 2.39 -4.03
N SER A 85 -2.93 1.27 -3.33
CA SER A 85 -4.28 0.73 -3.02
C SER A 85 -5.10 1.69 -2.16
N ALA A 86 -4.49 2.28 -1.14
CA ALA A 86 -5.14 3.29 -0.30
C ALA A 86 -5.60 4.51 -1.11
N SER A 87 -4.80 4.94 -2.09
CA SER A 87 -5.17 6.05 -2.97
C SER A 87 -6.39 5.73 -3.84
N TYR A 88 -6.62 4.46 -4.19
CA TYR A 88 -7.81 4.05 -4.94
C TYR A 88 -9.07 4.00 -4.10
N ASP A 89 -8.94 3.62 -2.83
CA ASP A 89 -10.05 3.41 -1.91
C ASP A 89 -10.49 4.67 -1.16
N LEU A 90 -9.75 5.77 -1.35
CA LEU A 90 -10.10 7.11 -0.88
C LEU A 90 -10.52 8.00 -2.06
N ASP A 91 -11.56 8.81 -1.86
CA ASP A 91 -12.01 9.80 -2.85
C ASP A 91 -10.94 10.86 -3.13
N ILE A 92 -10.98 11.49 -4.31
CA ILE A 92 -10.00 12.52 -4.72
C ILE A 92 -9.87 13.64 -3.67
N ASP A 93 -10.97 14.01 -3.03
CA ASP A 93 -10.99 15.03 -1.96
C ASP A 93 -10.48 14.50 -0.60
N GLU A 94 -10.61 13.20 -0.33
CA GLU A 94 -10.09 12.54 0.88
C GLU A 94 -8.59 12.20 0.78
N ARG A 95 -8.07 12.05 -0.46
CA ARG A 95 -6.65 11.82 -0.75
C ARG A 95 -5.74 12.97 -0.31
N MET A 96 -6.27 14.20 -0.32
CA MET A 96 -5.48 15.40 0.01
C MET A 96 -5.66 15.90 1.44
N PHE A 97 -6.78 15.63 2.12
CA PHE A 97 -7.12 16.38 3.33
C PHE A 97 -7.49 15.61 4.59
N SER A 98 -7.72 14.29 4.58
CA SER A 98 -8.29 13.67 5.80
C SER A 98 -7.67 12.38 6.35
N THR A 99 -7.07 11.45 5.60
CA THR A 99 -7.01 10.09 6.18
C THR A 99 -5.86 9.14 5.88
N LEU A 100 -4.74 9.64 5.36
CA LEU A 100 -3.44 8.94 5.47
C LEU A 100 -2.54 9.75 6.38
N GLN A 101 -2.19 9.19 7.52
CA GLN A 101 -1.30 9.88 8.43
C GLN A 101 0.13 9.66 7.95
N LEU A 102 0.80 10.76 7.59
CA LEU A 102 2.25 10.74 7.43
C LEU A 102 2.83 10.06 8.66
N GLY A 103 3.73 9.09 8.42
CA GLY A 103 4.40 8.38 9.49
C GLY A 103 4.88 9.39 10.54
N ARG A 104 4.54 9.18 11.80
CA ARG A 104 5.14 9.96 12.88
C ARG A 104 5.99 8.98 13.65
N VAL A 105 7.30 9.14 13.61
CA VAL A 105 8.18 8.49 14.57
C VAL A 105 8.59 9.62 15.51
N ALA A 106 8.40 9.45 16.81
CA ALA A 106 8.81 10.45 17.79
C ALA A 106 9.10 9.72 19.08
N GLU A 107 10.38 9.69 19.44
CA GLU A 107 10.81 9.22 20.74
C GLU A 107 10.67 10.38 21.73
N GLY A 108 9.91 10.17 22.81
CA GLY A 108 9.86 11.03 24.00
C GLY A 108 9.82 12.55 23.81
N GLN A 109 8.62 13.14 23.60
CA GLN A 109 7.98 14.12 24.50
C GLN A 109 6.77 14.88 23.85
N ARG A 110 5.66 14.85 24.60
CA ARG A 110 4.46 15.72 24.71
C ARG A 110 3.63 16.15 23.48
N ALA A 111 2.55 15.40 23.26
CA ALA A 111 1.15 15.80 23.01
C ALA A 111 0.27 14.51 23.01
N PRO A 112 -0.88 14.43 23.69
CA PRO A 112 -1.57 13.13 23.88
C PRO A 112 -2.28 12.56 22.66
N GLU A 113 -2.40 13.30 21.55
CA GLU A 113 -3.42 13.00 20.53
C GLU A 113 -2.89 12.68 19.12
N SER A 114 -1.59 12.40 18.94
CA SER A 114 -1.15 11.86 17.64
C SER A 114 -1.15 10.34 17.66
N GLU A 115 -2.09 9.76 16.92
CA GLU A 115 -1.99 8.42 16.32
C GLU A 115 -0.59 8.28 15.67
N LEU A 116 0.06 7.11 15.54
CA LEU A 116 1.48 6.99 15.14
C LEU A 116 2.49 7.68 16.08
N ARG A 117 2.51 7.35 17.38
CA ARG A 117 3.72 7.52 18.19
C ARG A 117 4.25 6.16 18.55
N TYR A 118 5.57 6.04 18.63
CA TYR A 118 6.25 4.78 18.84
C TYR A 118 7.41 5.01 19.80
N THR A 119 7.45 4.21 20.86
CA THR A 119 8.48 4.26 21.91
C THR A 119 9.49 3.12 21.79
N SER A 120 9.20 2.07 21.02
CA SER A 120 10.14 0.98 20.72
C SER A 120 9.88 0.31 19.36
N PRO A 121 10.85 -0.45 18.79
CA PRO A 121 10.64 -1.26 17.59
C PRO A 121 9.54 -2.33 17.72
N GLU A 122 9.37 -2.89 18.92
CA GLU A 122 8.32 -3.89 19.19
C GLU A 122 6.93 -3.25 19.19
N GLU A 123 6.77 -2.06 19.79
CA GLU A 123 5.53 -1.30 19.72
C GLU A 123 5.21 -0.89 18.28
N PHE A 124 6.26 -0.54 17.52
CA PHE A 124 6.16 -0.24 16.10
C PHE A 124 5.63 -1.43 15.29
N ALA A 125 6.22 -2.61 15.49
CA ALA A 125 5.79 -3.85 14.85
C ALA A 125 4.35 -4.21 15.21
N ALA A 126 4.00 -4.17 16.50
CA ALA A 126 2.66 -4.50 16.99
C ALA A 126 1.59 -3.57 16.42
N ARG A 127 1.88 -2.27 16.32
CA ARG A 127 0.95 -1.30 15.74
C ARG A 127 0.84 -1.44 14.21
N THR A 128 1.94 -1.78 13.53
CA THR A 128 1.91 -2.11 12.11
C THR A 128 1.02 -3.33 11.86
N ASP A 129 1.14 -4.39 12.67
CA ASP A 129 0.26 -5.55 12.62
C ASP A 129 -1.21 -5.18 12.92
N ALA A 130 -1.45 -4.30 13.88
CA ALA A 130 -2.80 -3.80 14.17
C ALA A 130 -3.43 -3.06 12.98
N TYR A 131 -2.66 -2.30 12.20
CA TYR A 131 -3.16 -1.70 10.95
C TYR A 131 -3.51 -2.78 9.93
N PHE A 132 -2.68 -3.80 9.73
CA PHE A 132 -3.03 -4.93 8.85
C PHE A 132 -4.28 -5.67 9.32
N ALA A 133 -4.40 -5.97 10.62
CA ALA A 133 -5.58 -6.59 11.19
C ALA A 133 -6.85 -5.73 10.99
N GLY A 134 -6.74 -4.41 11.17
CA GLY A 134 -7.84 -3.47 10.90
C GLY A 134 -8.26 -3.48 9.44
N ALA A 135 -7.30 -3.56 8.51
CA ALA A 135 -7.56 -3.70 7.08
C ALA A 135 -8.27 -5.02 6.74
N GLU A 136 -7.86 -6.14 7.35
CA GLU A 136 -8.50 -7.44 7.16
C GLU A 136 -9.96 -7.43 7.65
N VAL A 137 -10.22 -6.88 8.83
CA VAL A 137 -11.57 -6.77 9.39
C VAL A 137 -12.45 -5.89 8.50
N ALA A 138 -11.96 -4.71 8.10
CA ALA A 138 -12.69 -3.82 7.23
C ALA A 138 -12.94 -4.44 5.84
N GLY A 139 -11.95 -5.12 5.26
CA GLY A 139 -12.08 -5.82 3.99
C GLY A 139 -13.09 -6.98 4.05
N ALA A 140 -13.08 -7.76 5.12
CA ALA A 140 -14.06 -8.83 5.35
C ALA A 140 -15.49 -8.28 5.47
N ASN A 141 -15.66 -7.19 6.23
CA ASN A 141 -16.95 -6.52 6.36
C ASN A 141 -17.44 -5.92 5.04
N ARG A 142 -16.54 -5.34 4.22
CA ARG A 142 -16.83 -4.88 2.86
C ARG A 142 -17.36 -6.02 1.99
N VAL A 143 -16.70 -7.18 1.99
CA VAL A 143 -17.14 -8.35 1.22
C VAL A 143 -18.53 -8.83 1.67
N THR A 144 -18.77 -8.88 2.98
CA THR A 144 -20.07 -9.28 3.55
C THR A 144 -21.18 -8.30 3.15
N ALA A 145 -20.95 -6.99 3.26
CA ALA A 145 -21.91 -5.96 2.86
C ALA A 145 -22.27 -6.06 1.38
N LEU A 146 -21.28 -6.26 0.50
CA LEU A 146 -21.51 -6.46 -0.94
C LEU A 146 -22.35 -7.70 -1.24
N LYS A 147 -22.12 -8.82 -0.54
CA LYS A 147 -22.93 -10.04 -0.69
C LYS A 147 -24.37 -9.83 -0.21
N GLY A 148 -24.56 -9.01 0.83
CA GLY A 148 -25.87 -8.62 1.34
C GLY A 148 -26.59 -7.57 0.48
N GLY A 149 -25.94 -7.03 -0.55
CA GLY A 149 -26.51 -5.99 -1.43
C GLY A 149 -26.42 -4.56 -0.87
N ASP A 150 -25.80 -4.36 0.29
CA ASP A 150 -25.66 -3.06 0.93
C ASP A 150 -24.42 -2.32 0.42
N ARG A 151 -24.62 -1.50 -0.62
CA ARG A 151 -23.54 -0.78 -1.30
C ARG A 151 -23.00 0.41 -0.50
N GLU A 152 -23.84 1.06 0.30
CA GLU A 152 -23.45 2.22 1.11
C GLU A 152 -22.53 1.76 2.25
N LEU A 153 -22.94 0.71 2.97
CA LEU A 153 -22.13 0.12 4.02
C LEU A 153 -20.82 -0.47 3.47
N ALA A 154 -20.86 -1.09 2.29
CA ALA A 154 -19.66 -1.58 1.62
C ALA A 154 -18.66 -0.45 1.28
N PHE A 155 -19.16 0.73 0.93
CA PHE A 155 -18.33 1.90 0.63
C PHE A 155 -17.66 2.47 1.89
N ASP A 156 -18.37 2.50 3.02
CA ASP A 156 -17.76 2.88 4.31
C ASP A 156 -16.64 1.93 4.73
N PHE A 157 -16.86 0.62 4.57
CA PHE A 157 -15.84 -0.37 4.85
C PHE A 157 -14.67 -0.31 3.88
N ARG A 158 -14.90 0.03 2.61
CA ARG A 158 -13.84 0.33 1.64
C ARG A 158 -12.94 1.47 2.11
N ARG A 159 -13.53 2.61 2.49
CA ARG A 159 -12.74 3.74 3.03
C ARG A 159 -11.96 3.33 4.28
N LYS A 160 -12.57 2.59 5.20
CA LYS A 160 -11.88 2.06 6.40
C LYS A 160 -10.70 1.16 6.04
N ALA A 161 -10.89 0.23 5.10
CA ALA A 161 -9.83 -0.67 4.64
C ALA A 161 -8.67 0.10 4.00
N GLY A 162 -8.96 1.02 3.07
CA GLY A 162 -7.95 1.87 2.42
C GLY A 162 -7.09 2.64 3.43
N ARG A 163 -7.70 3.20 4.48
CA ARG A 163 -6.97 3.89 5.56
C ARG A 163 -6.00 2.97 6.30
N HIS A 164 -6.49 1.80 6.72
CA HIS A 164 -5.67 0.84 7.44
C HIS A 164 -4.53 0.30 6.56
N ILE A 165 -4.79 0.03 5.27
CA ILE A 165 -3.77 -0.40 4.31
C ILE A 165 -2.70 0.68 4.13
N GLY A 166 -3.10 1.93 3.93
CA GLY A 166 -2.15 3.03 3.74
C GLY A 166 -1.34 3.33 5.00
N ASN A 167 -1.96 3.30 6.19
CA ASN A 167 -1.24 3.46 7.44
C ASN A 167 -0.27 2.30 7.71
N ALA A 168 -0.67 1.05 7.38
CA ALA A 168 0.24 -0.09 7.45
C ALA A 168 1.46 0.11 6.53
N ALA A 169 1.23 0.52 5.29
CA ALA A 169 2.27 0.79 4.30
C ALA A 169 3.25 1.89 4.76
N LEU A 170 2.72 3.00 5.28
CA LEU A 170 3.53 4.11 5.80
C LEU A 170 4.30 3.71 7.06
N SER A 171 3.70 2.89 7.91
CA SER A 171 4.38 2.31 9.08
C SER A 171 5.52 1.40 8.61
N THR A 172 5.28 0.46 7.71
CA THR A 172 6.32 -0.43 7.17
C THR A 172 7.49 0.34 6.54
N LEU A 173 7.23 1.47 5.86
CA LEU A 173 8.26 2.30 5.25
C LEU A 173 9.28 2.85 6.26
N VAL A 174 8.84 3.18 7.47
CA VAL A 174 9.67 3.82 8.50
C VAL A 174 10.15 2.86 9.57
N TYR A 175 9.99 1.55 9.35
CA TYR A 175 10.29 0.52 10.35
C TYR A 175 11.76 0.52 10.85
N ASP A 176 12.72 0.87 9.99
CA ASP A 176 14.16 0.91 10.34
C ASP A 176 14.63 2.21 11.00
N MET A 177 13.71 3.14 11.23
CA MET A 177 14.03 4.47 11.74
C MET A 177 14.21 4.55 13.26
N PRO A 178 13.40 3.89 14.12
CA PRO A 178 13.46 4.05 15.58
C PRO A 178 14.87 3.90 16.18
N GLY A 179 15.62 2.85 15.82
CA GLY A 179 16.98 2.62 16.36
C GLY A 179 18.07 3.57 15.84
N ARG A 180 17.74 4.48 14.91
CA ARG A 180 18.67 5.49 14.36
C ARG A 180 18.37 6.90 14.87
N MET A 181 17.36 7.04 15.73
CA MET A 181 16.74 8.32 16.06
C MET A 181 16.91 8.74 17.52
N GLU A 182 17.52 7.90 18.37
CA GLU A 182 17.70 8.11 19.82
C GLU A 182 18.38 9.45 20.19
N HIS A 183 19.03 10.12 19.23
CA HIS A 183 19.74 11.38 19.45
C HIS A 183 19.22 12.53 18.59
N LEU A 184 18.16 12.31 17.81
CA LEU A 184 17.60 13.32 16.91
C LEU A 184 16.47 14.09 17.57
N HIS A 185 16.38 15.38 17.27
CA HIS A 185 15.27 16.18 17.75
C HIS A 185 13.96 15.70 17.09
N PRO A 186 12.82 15.66 17.80
CA PRO A 186 11.56 15.15 17.25
C PRO A 186 11.14 15.83 15.93
N VAL A 187 11.45 17.11 15.75
CA VAL A 187 11.17 17.83 14.49
C VAL A 187 11.98 17.27 13.32
N ASP A 188 13.25 16.92 13.53
CA ASP A 188 14.11 16.36 12.47
C ASP A 188 13.62 14.97 12.07
N VAL A 189 13.24 14.17 13.06
CA VAL A 189 12.61 12.87 12.82
C VAL A 189 11.35 13.01 11.95
N GLN A 190 10.49 14.00 12.26
CA GLN A 190 9.28 14.26 11.48
C GLN A 190 9.58 14.69 10.05
N LEU A 191 10.60 15.52 9.84
CA LEU A 191 11.04 15.91 8.50
C LEU A 191 11.54 14.70 7.70
N MET A 192 12.37 13.85 8.32
CA MET A 192 12.89 12.64 7.67
C MET A 192 11.77 11.66 7.27
N VAL A 193 10.80 11.44 8.16
CA VAL A 193 9.67 10.57 7.84
C VAL A 193 8.80 11.15 6.72
N ARG A 194 8.55 12.46 6.77
CA ARG A 194 7.78 13.17 5.74
C ARG A 194 8.47 13.08 4.39
N GLU A 195 9.77 13.35 4.34
CA GLU A 195 10.58 13.25 3.13
C GLU A 195 10.50 11.84 2.55
N ARG A 196 10.73 10.80 3.37
CA ARG A 196 10.65 9.41 2.92
C ARG A 196 9.26 9.05 2.38
N THR A 197 8.21 9.53 3.02
CA THR A 197 6.83 9.32 2.56
C THR A 197 6.56 9.99 1.21
N LEU A 198 7.04 11.23 1.03
CA LEU A 198 6.88 11.97 -0.23
C LEU A 198 7.71 11.34 -1.37
N THR A 199 8.93 10.90 -1.06
CA THR A 199 9.78 10.15 -2.02
C THR A 199 9.09 8.89 -2.49
N LEU A 200 8.49 8.11 -1.57
CA LEU A 200 7.74 6.91 -1.92
C LEU A 200 6.58 7.19 -2.89
N LEU A 201 5.86 8.31 -2.74
CA LEU A 201 4.80 8.69 -3.67
C LEU A 201 5.34 8.91 -5.10
N GLY A 202 6.55 9.47 -5.23
CA GLY A 202 7.25 9.57 -6.50
C GLY A 202 7.68 8.21 -7.05
N GLU A 203 8.31 7.39 -6.21
CA GLU A 203 8.77 6.04 -6.57
C GLU A 203 7.63 5.11 -7.00
N VAL A 204 6.40 5.30 -6.48
CA VAL A 204 5.22 4.53 -6.91
C VAL A 204 4.91 4.79 -8.38
N ALA A 205 5.07 6.02 -8.86
CA ALA A 205 4.83 6.35 -10.27
C ALA A 205 5.90 5.74 -11.18
N GLU A 206 7.17 5.80 -10.77
CA GLU A 206 8.28 5.15 -11.48
C GLU A 206 8.09 3.63 -11.51
N TYR A 207 7.81 3.02 -10.37
CA TYR A 207 7.55 1.59 -10.28
C TYR A 207 6.33 1.17 -11.11
N ALA A 208 5.28 1.98 -11.15
CA ALA A 208 4.12 1.72 -12.00
C ALA A 208 4.47 1.73 -13.50
N HIS A 209 5.37 2.62 -13.91
CA HIS A 209 5.91 2.65 -15.26
C HIS A 209 6.72 1.39 -15.56
N ASP A 210 7.62 1.00 -14.67
CA ASP A 210 8.51 -0.16 -14.84
C ASP A 210 7.76 -1.49 -14.98
N ILE A 211 6.71 -1.70 -14.16
CA ILE A 211 5.92 -2.93 -14.22
C ILE A 211 4.77 -2.85 -15.24
N GLY A 212 4.57 -1.70 -15.88
CA GLY A 212 3.50 -1.45 -16.86
C GLY A 212 2.10 -1.43 -16.25
N ALA A 213 1.98 -1.22 -14.95
CA ALA A 213 0.70 -1.14 -14.23
C ALA A 213 0.87 -0.48 -12.87
N ARG A 214 -0.16 0.20 -12.39
CA ARG A 214 -0.12 0.71 -11.01
C ARG A 214 -0.12 -0.44 -10.00
N PRO A 215 0.78 -0.39 -9.00
CA PRO A 215 0.91 -1.46 -8.01
C PRO A 215 -0.32 -1.50 -7.10
N SER A 216 -0.71 -2.69 -6.65
CA SER A 216 -1.89 -2.87 -5.79
C SER A 216 -1.73 -4.09 -4.90
N VAL A 217 -2.32 -4.05 -3.71
CA VAL A 217 -2.32 -5.15 -2.75
C VAL A 217 -3.05 -6.37 -3.35
N ALA A 218 -4.11 -6.16 -4.13
CA ALA A 218 -4.83 -7.25 -4.81
C ALA A 218 -3.95 -8.03 -5.81
N GLN A 219 -2.90 -7.39 -6.36
CA GLN A 219 -2.01 -8.04 -7.30
C GLN A 219 -1.11 -9.08 -6.62
N LEU A 220 -0.90 -9.01 -5.30
CA LEU A 220 -0.06 -9.97 -4.56
C LEU A 220 -0.61 -11.40 -4.55
N VAL A 221 -1.92 -11.59 -4.76
CA VAL A 221 -2.55 -12.91 -4.77
C VAL A 221 -2.83 -13.45 -6.17
N GLU A 222 -2.56 -12.64 -7.18
CA GLU A 222 -2.75 -13.00 -8.57
C GLU A 222 -1.40 -13.37 -9.18
N PRO A 223 -1.11 -14.67 -9.45
CA PRO A 223 0.22 -15.11 -9.83
C PRO A 223 0.79 -14.38 -11.04
N ASP A 224 -0.07 -14.05 -12.01
CA ASP A 224 0.31 -13.42 -13.28
C ASP A 224 0.11 -11.90 -13.27
N SER A 225 -0.08 -11.31 -12.09
CA SER A 225 -0.12 -9.86 -11.98
C SER A 225 1.27 -9.25 -12.22
N PRO A 226 1.34 -7.99 -12.67
CA PRO A 226 2.60 -7.28 -12.83
C PRO A 226 3.49 -7.30 -11.58
N VAL A 227 2.91 -7.08 -10.39
CA VAL A 227 3.63 -7.13 -9.11
C VAL A 227 4.13 -8.56 -8.80
N ALA A 228 3.29 -9.58 -8.97
CA ALA A 228 3.70 -10.96 -8.70
C ALA A 228 4.78 -11.46 -9.69
N VAL A 229 4.74 -10.99 -10.93
CA VAL A 229 5.78 -11.25 -11.94
C VAL A 229 7.08 -10.54 -11.55
N ASP A 230 7.01 -9.28 -11.12
CA ASP A 230 8.18 -8.54 -10.63
C ASP A 230 8.87 -9.27 -9.47
N ILE A 231 8.11 -9.65 -8.45
CA ILE A 231 8.63 -10.40 -7.28
C ILE A 231 9.32 -11.69 -7.71
N ARG A 232 8.75 -12.43 -8.66
CA ARG A 232 9.36 -13.69 -9.13
C ARG A 232 10.67 -13.48 -9.89
N ARG A 233 10.83 -12.34 -10.57
CA ARG A 233 11.99 -12.02 -11.40
C ARG A 233 13.11 -11.35 -10.61
N HIS A 234 12.77 -10.42 -9.73
CA HIS A 234 13.73 -9.48 -9.14
C HIS A 234 13.91 -9.63 -7.63
N ALA A 235 12.98 -10.29 -6.92
CA ALA A 235 13.11 -10.43 -5.47
C ALA A 235 14.31 -11.33 -5.09
N PRO A 236 14.96 -11.04 -3.95
CA PRO A 236 15.88 -11.97 -3.32
C PRO A 236 15.28 -13.37 -3.15
N ARG A 237 16.12 -14.42 -3.22
CA ARG A 237 15.65 -15.81 -3.32
C ARG A 237 14.79 -16.26 -2.13
N ASP A 238 15.13 -15.79 -0.94
CA ASP A 238 14.39 -15.99 0.31
C ASP A 238 13.03 -15.28 0.27
N VAL A 239 12.98 -14.01 -0.16
CA VAL A 239 11.72 -13.27 -0.35
C VAL A 239 10.82 -13.97 -1.35
N ARG A 240 11.35 -14.34 -2.53
CA ARG A 240 10.59 -15.04 -3.55
C ARG A 240 9.98 -16.35 -3.03
N ARG A 241 10.78 -17.15 -2.31
CA ARG A 241 10.31 -18.43 -1.73
C ARG A 241 9.23 -18.20 -0.68
N ALA A 242 9.42 -17.24 0.21
CA ALA A 242 8.44 -16.89 1.23
C ALA A 242 7.13 -16.40 0.59
N TYR A 243 7.23 -15.50 -0.39
CA TYR A 243 6.10 -15.00 -1.16
C TYR A 243 5.33 -16.13 -1.86
N GLU A 244 6.00 -17.00 -2.61
CA GLU A 244 5.34 -18.12 -3.30
C GLU A 244 4.69 -19.11 -2.33
N ALA A 245 5.30 -19.36 -1.18
CA ALA A 245 4.73 -20.21 -0.14
C ALA A 245 3.48 -19.59 0.50
N THR A 246 3.52 -18.29 0.79
CA THR A 246 2.39 -17.54 1.36
C THR A 246 1.26 -17.36 0.36
N ALA A 247 1.54 -16.95 -0.88
CA ALA A 247 0.52 -16.72 -1.91
C ALA A 247 -0.30 -18.00 -2.22
N LYS A 248 0.32 -19.18 -2.12
CA LYS A 248 -0.38 -20.48 -2.26
C LYS A 248 -1.43 -20.74 -1.18
N GLN A 249 -1.31 -20.13 0.00
CA GLN A 249 -2.28 -20.26 1.10
C GLN A 249 -3.55 -19.45 0.83
N PHE A 250 -3.53 -18.54 -0.16
CA PHE A 250 -4.66 -17.68 -0.54
C PHE A 250 -5.16 -18.01 -1.96
N PRO A 251 -5.58 -19.26 -2.25
CA PRO A 251 -5.90 -19.70 -3.61
C PRO A 251 -7.02 -18.87 -4.25
N ARG A 252 -6.96 -18.73 -5.58
CA ARG A 252 -8.05 -18.13 -6.38
C ARG A 252 -9.37 -18.83 -6.06
N GLN A 253 -10.39 -18.09 -5.64
CA GLN A 253 -11.75 -18.59 -5.73
C GLN A 253 -12.08 -18.72 -7.21
N ARG A 254 -12.29 -19.95 -7.69
CA ARG A 254 -12.89 -20.17 -9.01
C ARG A 254 -14.28 -19.54 -8.96
N VAL A 255 -14.51 -18.56 -9.83
CA VAL A 255 -15.85 -18.01 -10.04
C VAL A 255 -16.69 -19.19 -10.57
N ALA A 256 -17.68 -19.60 -9.78
CA ALA A 256 -18.71 -20.54 -10.20
C ALA A 256 -19.79 -19.78 -10.97
#